data_AF-A0A378J7R9-F1
#
_entry.id   AF-A0A378J7R9-F1
#
_cell.length_a   1.000
_cell.length_b   1.000
_cell.length_c   1.000
_cell.angle_alpha   90.00
_cell.angle_beta   90.00
_cell.angle_gamma   90.00
#
_symmetry.space_group_name_H-M   'P 1'
#
loop_
_entity.id
_entity.type
_entity.pdbx_description
1 polymer ?
#
loop_
_entity_poly.entity_id
_entity_poly.type
_entity_poly.pdbx_seq_one_letter_code
_entity_poly.pdbx_strand_id
1 'polypeptide(L)'
;MRTEIYDRLITLHREMHDSSKSTAERIEAASDFERVVETCDDNTRKIIYDAIGEAPSFTASLLYTLRAASNDYVTTNSFFSAAGTFFKVANTRLNNPTHEQREETYAVLDAPRT
;
A
#
# COMPACT_ATOMS: atom_id res chain seq x y z
N MET A 1 10.05 0.37 -11.08
CA MET A 1 9.39 1.24 -10.08
C MET A 1 10.34 2.24 -9.41
N ARG A 2 9.92 3.50 -9.15
CA ARG A 2 10.64 4.44 -8.24
C ARG A 2 10.54 3.93 -6.81
N THR A 3 11.54 3.18 -6.36
CA THR A 3 11.53 2.44 -5.09
C THR A 3 11.25 3.31 -3.88
N GLU A 4 11.73 4.55 -3.88
CA GLU A 4 11.56 5.52 -2.79
C GLU A 4 10.11 5.93 -2.57
N ILE A 5 9.35 6.16 -3.65
CA ILE A 5 7.93 6.52 -3.57
C ILE A 5 7.12 5.35 -3.01
N TYR A 6 7.43 4.13 -3.46
CA TYR A 6 6.79 2.94 -2.94
C TYR A 6 7.03 2.78 -1.44
N ASP A 7 8.29 2.83 -1.01
CA ASP A 7 8.66 2.64 0.39
C ASP A 7 8.02 3.72 1.28
N ARG A 8 7.97 4.97 0.80
CA ARG A 8 7.26 6.06 1.49
C ARG A 8 5.77 5.78 1.66
N LEU A 9 5.08 5.35 0.60
CA LEU A 9 3.66 5.05 0.65
C LEU A 9 3.35 3.87 1.57
N ILE A 10 4.20 2.84 1.58
CA ILE A 10 4.04 1.71 2.51
C ILE A 10 4.26 2.14 3.95
N THR A 11 5.23 3.02 4.23
CA THR A 11 5.43 3.59 5.56
C THR A 11 4.19 4.36 6.00
N LEU A 12 3.70 5.32 5.21
CA LEU A 12 2.50 6.09 5.53
C LEU A 12 1.27 5.19 5.77
N HIS A 13 1.10 4.16 4.95
CA HIS A 13 0.05 3.17 5.13
C HIS A 13 0.18 2.42 6.47
N ARG A 14 1.39 2.07 6.90
CA ARG A 14 1.57 1.43 8.22
C ARG A 14 1.29 2.40 9.35
N GLU A 15 1.75 3.64 9.22
CA GLU A 15 1.59 4.66 10.25
C GLU A 15 0.13 5.03 10.49
N MET A 16 -0.71 5.11 9.45
CA MET A 16 -2.15 5.35 9.63
C MET A 16 -2.87 4.18 10.34
N HIS A 17 -2.30 2.98 10.33
CA HIS A 17 -2.83 1.78 10.99
C HIS A 17 -2.10 1.43 12.29
N ASP A 18 -1.16 2.25 12.74
CA ASP A 18 -0.41 2.04 13.98
C ASP A 18 -1.19 2.62 15.18
N SER A 19 -1.71 1.73 16.03
CA SER A 19 -2.48 2.11 17.22
C SER A 19 -1.62 2.72 18.34
N SER A 20 -0.29 2.64 18.23
CA SER A 20 0.62 3.34 19.16
C SER A 20 0.75 4.84 18.85
N LYS A 21 0.37 5.27 17.64
CA LYS A 21 0.34 6.67 17.25
C LYS A 21 -0.94 7.38 17.69
N SER A 22 -0.84 8.69 17.89
CA SER A 22 -2.01 9.50 18.18
C SER A 22 -2.98 9.57 16.99
N THR A 23 -4.26 9.84 17.26
CA THR A 23 -5.27 10.05 16.23
C THR A 23 -4.86 11.13 15.22
N ALA A 24 -4.27 12.23 15.68
CA ALA A 24 -3.80 13.31 14.82
C ALA A 24 -2.69 12.83 13.85
N GLU A 25 -1.72 12.07 14.34
CA GLU A 25 -0.65 11.50 13.50
C GLU A 25 -1.18 10.48 12.49
N ARG A 26 -2.16 9.66 12.87
CA ARG A 26 -2.82 8.70 11.95
C ARG A 26 -3.58 9.43 10.83
N ILE A 27 -4.27 10.52 11.16
CA ILE A 27 -4.96 11.38 10.19
C ILE A 27 -3.96 12.08 9.26
N GLU A 28 -2.86 12.60 9.81
CA GLU A 28 -1.80 13.23 9.02
C GLU A 28 -1.16 12.22 8.05
N ALA A 29 -0.83 11.02 8.52
CA ALA A 29 -0.30 9.95 7.68
C ALA A 29 -1.27 9.56 6.55
N ALA A 30 -2.58 9.50 6.82
CA ALA A 30 -3.61 9.24 5.81
C ALA A 30 -3.66 10.36 4.76
N SER A 31 -3.68 11.63 5.20
CA SER A 31 -3.68 12.78 4.30
C SER A 31 -2.42 12.85 3.45
N ASP A 32 -1.26 12.51 4.02
CA ASP A 32 0.01 12.46 3.32
C ASP A 32 0.06 11.30 2.31
N PHE A 33 -0.52 10.16 2.66
CA PHE A 33 -0.67 9.03 1.75
C PHE A 33 -1.46 9.45 0.52
N GLU A 34 -2.65 10.04 0.69
CA GLU A 34 -3.50 10.53 -0.41
C GLU A 34 -2.75 11.53 -1.29
N ARG A 35 -2.13 12.54 -0.68
CA ARG A 35 -1.35 13.56 -1.39
C ARG A 35 -0.22 12.97 -2.22
N VAL A 36 0.51 11.98 -1.70
CA VAL A 36 1.61 11.35 -2.45
C VAL A 36 1.06 10.45 -3.57
N VAL A 37 -0.01 9.69 -3.31
CA VAL A 37 -0.64 8.81 -4.33
C VAL A 37 -1.16 9.62 -5.52
N GLU A 38 -1.70 10.81 -5.31
CA GLU A 38 -2.17 11.70 -6.38
C GLU A 38 -1.05 12.12 -7.35
N THR A 39 0.18 12.25 -6.85
CA THR A 39 1.36 12.59 -7.68
C THR A 39 1.95 11.40 -8.44
N CYS A 40 1.51 10.18 -8.12
CA CYS A 40 2.00 8.96 -8.75
C CYS A 40 1.35 8.75 -10.13
N ASP A 41 2.13 8.19 -11.06
CA ASP A 41 1.60 7.67 -12.32
C ASP A 41 0.65 6.47 -12.08
N ASP A 42 -0.20 6.19 -13.07
CA ASP A 42 -1.21 5.14 -13.00
C ASP A 42 -0.64 3.75 -12.69
N ASN A 43 0.56 3.44 -13.17
CA ASN A 43 1.18 2.14 -12.95
C ASN A 43 1.66 2.00 -11.50
N THR A 44 2.36 3.01 -10.98
CA THR A 44 2.78 3.06 -9.57
C THR A 44 1.57 2.98 -8.65
N ARG A 45 0.48 3.70 -8.97
CA ARG A 45 -0.77 3.66 -8.19
C ARG A 45 -1.40 2.27 -8.16
N LYS A 46 -1.47 1.57 -9.30
CA LYS A 46 -1.96 0.17 -9.38
C LYS A 46 -1.11 -0.77 -8.53
N ILE A 47 0.22 -0.66 -8.61
CA ILE A 47 1.13 -1.50 -7.82
C ILE A 47 0.93 -1.28 -6.32
N ILE A 48 0.75 -0.02 -5.89
CA ILE A 48 0.51 0.29 -4.47
C ILE A 48 -0.81 -0.29 -3.98
N TYR A 49 -1.91 -0.10 -4.73
CA TYR A 49 -3.19 -0.68 -4.34
C TYR A 49 -3.19 -2.21 -4.36
N ASP A 50 -2.43 -2.82 -5.28
CA ASP A 50 -2.18 -4.27 -5.27
C ASP A 50 -1.36 -4.71 -4.05
N ALA A 51 -0.54 -3.84 -3.48
CA ALA A 51 0.25 -4.14 -2.29
C ALA A 51 -0.56 -3.98 -1.00
N ILE A 52 -1.35 -2.93 -0.86
CA ILE A 52 -2.08 -2.64 0.39
C ILE A 52 -3.51 -3.22 0.40
N GLY A 53 -4.07 -3.57 -0.75
CA GLY A 53 -5.43 -4.08 -0.87
C GLY A 53 -5.64 -5.37 -0.08
N GLU A 54 -6.80 -5.47 0.58
CA GLU A 54 -7.18 -6.68 1.30
C GLU A 54 -7.31 -7.86 0.34
N ALA A 55 -6.84 -9.04 0.76
CA ALA A 55 -7.07 -10.28 0.01
C ALA A 55 -7.85 -11.27 0.87
N PRO A 56 -8.92 -11.87 0.32
CA PRO A 56 -9.74 -12.84 1.04
C PRO A 56 -9.05 -14.20 1.23
N SER A 57 -7.88 -14.41 0.62
CA SER A 57 -7.13 -15.67 0.70
C SER A 57 -5.67 -15.49 0.32
N PHE A 58 -4.84 -16.48 0.66
CA PHE A 58 -3.45 -16.57 0.19
C PHE A 58 -3.36 -16.53 -1.33
N THR A 59 -4.25 -17.24 -2.03
CA THR A 59 -4.28 -17.27 -3.50
C THR A 59 -4.57 -15.89 -4.08
N ALA A 60 -5.55 -15.16 -3.55
CA ALA A 60 -5.83 -13.80 -3.99
C ALA A 60 -4.65 -12.86 -3.72
N SER A 61 -3.98 -13.04 -2.56
CA SER A 61 -2.76 -12.29 -2.22
C SER A 61 -1.65 -12.52 -3.25
N LEU A 62 -1.40 -13.77 -3.64
CA LEU A 62 -0.41 -14.10 -4.66
C LEU A 62 -0.79 -13.54 -6.04
N LEU A 63 -2.07 -13.58 -6.42
CA LEU A 63 -2.55 -13.03 -7.68
C LEU A 63 -2.35 -11.52 -7.77
N TYR A 64 -2.61 -10.77 -6.69
CA TYR A 64 -2.33 -9.33 -6.66
C TYR A 64 -0.84 -9.03 -6.73
N THR A 65 0.01 -9.81 -6.06
CA THR A 65 1.47 -9.70 -6.21
C THR A 65 1.94 -9.94 -7.64
N LEU A 66 1.43 -10.99 -8.28
CA LEU A 66 1.74 -11.30 -9.68
C LEU A 66 1.25 -10.18 -10.62
N ARG A 67 0.03 -9.67 -10.41
CA ARG A 67 -0.52 -8.55 -11.18
C ARG A 67 0.37 -7.31 -11.09
N ALA A 68 0.83 -6.95 -9.89
CA ALA A 68 1.73 -5.82 -9.70
C ALA A 68 3.06 -6.01 -10.45
N ALA A 69 3.66 -7.21 -10.37
CA ALA A 69 4.89 -7.53 -11.10
C ALA A 69 4.69 -7.48 -12.62
N SER A 70 3.57 -8.00 -13.13
CA SER A 70 3.21 -7.92 -14.55
C SER A 70 3.02 -6.48 -15.03
N ASN A 71 2.37 -5.63 -14.23
CA ASN A 71 2.18 -4.22 -14.55
C ASN A 71 3.53 -3.47 -14.64
N ASP A 72 4.46 -3.72 -13.70
CA ASP A 72 5.81 -3.16 -13.76
C ASP A 72 6.61 -3.70 -14.96
N TYR A 73 6.46 -4.98 -15.32
CA TYR A 73 7.07 -5.55 -16.52
C TYR A 73 6.58 -4.85 -17.79
N VAL A 74 5.27 -4.70 -17.97
CA VAL A 74 4.68 -4.04 -19.15
C VAL A 74 5.18 -2.60 -19.29
N THR A 75 5.37 -1.91 -18.17
CA THR A 75 5.83 -0.51 -18.16
C THR A 75 7.33 -0.37 -18.41
N THR A 76 8.14 -1.28 -17.88
CA THR A 76 9.61 -1.16 -17.88
C THR A 76 10.31 -2.07 -18.89
N ASN A 77 9.60 -3.06 -19.45
CA ASN A 77 10.14 -4.18 -20.22
C ASN A 77 11.32 -4.91 -19.55
N SER A 78 11.36 -4.91 -18.20
CA SER A 78 12.48 -5.46 -17.43
C SER A 78 12.02 -6.56 -16.48
N PHE A 79 12.56 -7.77 -16.69
CA PHE A 79 12.31 -8.92 -15.81
C PHE A 79 12.82 -8.65 -14.38
N PHE A 80 14.02 -8.07 -14.22
CA PHE A 80 14.57 -7.77 -12.89
C PHE A 80 13.74 -6.73 -12.14
N SER A 81 13.20 -5.72 -12.83
CA SER A 81 12.28 -4.75 -12.23
C SER A 81 11.01 -5.45 -11.75
N ALA A 82 10.42 -6.31 -12.59
CA ALA A 82 9.22 -7.07 -12.25
C ALA A 82 9.44 -8.02 -11.05
N ALA A 83 10.56 -8.73 -11.01
CA ALA A 83 10.93 -9.58 -9.88
C ALA A 83 11.12 -8.77 -8.60
N GLY A 84 11.78 -7.60 -8.67
CA GLY A 84 11.92 -6.69 -7.54
C GLY A 84 10.56 -6.21 -7.02
N THR A 85 9.64 -5.87 -7.93
CA THR A 85 8.26 -5.50 -7.60
C THR A 85 7.52 -6.66 -6.93
N PHE A 86 7.64 -7.88 -7.46
CA PHE A 86 7.04 -9.09 -6.87
C PHE A 86 7.44 -9.26 -5.40
N PHE A 87 8.74 -9.25 -5.10
CA PHE A 87 9.21 -9.47 -3.73
C PHE A 87 8.84 -8.32 -2.78
N LYS A 88 8.89 -7.06 -3.25
CA LYS A 88 8.44 -5.93 -2.45
C LYS A 88 6.96 -6.04 -2.12
N VAL A 89 6.11 -6.30 -3.11
CA VAL A 89 4.66 -6.44 -2.92
C VAL A 89 4.34 -7.65 -2.04
N ALA A 90 4.99 -8.79 -2.25
CA ALA A 90 4.82 -9.97 -1.40
C ALA A 90 5.16 -9.64 0.07
N ASN A 91 6.30 -8.99 0.31
CA ASN A 91 6.72 -8.63 1.66
C ASN A 91 5.78 -7.61 2.32
N THR A 92 5.30 -6.63 1.57
CA THR A 92 4.30 -5.67 2.06
C THR A 92 3.02 -6.40 2.45
N ARG A 93 2.51 -7.27 1.59
CA ARG A 93 1.27 -8.02 1.83
C ARG A 93 1.35 -8.95 3.05
N LEU A 94 2.50 -9.55 3.32
CA LEU A 94 2.73 -10.36 4.52
C LEU A 94 2.66 -9.55 5.81
N ASN A 95 3.00 -8.27 5.75
CA ASN A 95 3.06 -7.36 6.88
C ASN A 95 2.01 -6.24 6.77
N ASN A 96 0.94 -6.50 6.02
CA ASN A 96 -0.18 -5.56 5.94
C ASN A 96 -0.93 -5.56 7.28
N PRO A 97 -1.52 -4.42 7.65
CA PRO A 97 -2.44 -4.36 8.79
C PRO A 97 -3.55 -5.39 8.63
N THR A 98 -3.95 -6.01 9.75
CA THR A 98 -5.06 -6.96 9.80
C THR A 98 -6.39 -6.29 9.44
N HIS A 99 -7.41 -7.08 9.14
CA HIS A 99 -8.76 -6.56 8.87
C HIS A 99 -9.26 -5.68 10.03
N GLU A 100 -9.13 -6.16 11.26
CA GLU A 100 -9.52 -5.43 12.48
C GLU A 100 -8.79 -4.08 12.63
N GLN A 101 -7.48 -4.05 12.37
CA GLN A 101 -6.68 -2.81 12.40
C GLN A 101 -7.12 -1.81 11.33
N ARG A 102 -7.59 -2.30 10.18
CA ARG A 102 -8.11 -1.43 9.10
C ARG A 102 -9.44 -0.82 9.49
N GLU A 103 -10.37 -1.63 10.01
CA GLU A 103 -11.67 -1.15 10.50
C GLU A 103 -11.51 -0.10 11.59
N GLU A 104 -10.61 -0.30 12.55
CA GLU A 104 -10.32 0.68 13.60
C GLU A 104 -9.83 2.01 13.00
N THR A 105 -8.89 1.96 12.06
CA THR A 105 -8.42 3.18 11.38
C THR A 105 -9.55 3.88 10.64
N TYR A 106 -10.39 3.16 9.88
CA TYR A 106 -11.48 3.80 9.16
C TYR A 106 -12.49 4.45 10.11
N ALA A 107 -12.80 3.83 11.24
CA ALA A 107 -13.63 4.45 12.27
C ALA A 107 -13.01 5.75 12.83
N VAL A 108 -11.68 5.80 13.00
CA VAL A 108 -10.96 7.01 13.42
C VAL A 108 -10.98 8.10 12.35
N LEU A 109 -10.81 7.74 11.07
CA LEU A 109 -10.80 8.67 9.96
C LEU A 109 -12.20 9.23 9.64
N ASP A 110 -13.25 8.42 9.83
CA ASP A 110 -14.65 8.77 9.57
C ASP A 110 -15.32 9.48 10.77
N ALA A 111 -14.69 9.48 11.94
CA ALA A 111 -15.21 10.17 13.11
C ALA A 111 -15.35 11.69 12.80
N PRO A 112 -16.49 12.31 13.14
CA PRO A 112 -16.66 13.75 12.94
C PRO A 112 -15.53 14.47 13.66
N ARG A 113 -14.85 15.37 12.95
CA ARG A 113 -13.78 16.23 13.48
C ARG A 113 -14.40 17.17 14.53
N THR A 114 -14.56 16.68 15.76
CA THR A 114 -15.07 17.44 16.91
C THR A 114 -14.04 18.46 17.39
#